data_AF-A0A507CUW0-F1
#
_entry.id   AF-A0A507CUW0-F1
#
_cell.length_a   1.000
_cell.length_b   1.000
_cell.length_c   1.000
_cell.angle_alpha   90.00
_cell.angle_beta   90.00
_cell.angle_gamma   90.00
#
_symmetry.space_group_name_H-M   'P 1'
#
loop_
_entity.id
_entity.type
_entity.pdbx_description
1 polymer ?
#
loop_
_entity_poly.entity_id
_entity_poly.type
_entity_poly.pdbx_seq_one_letter_code
_entity_poly.pdbx_strand_id
1 'polypeptide(L)'
;MEPIAGARNVDNQWLLITVKAEEQRLRRTGATPLLLTTKNFTMITELGTPSRIVNKVELDTGFDFDKINQILVSDPLPYPHDPEWLYVHVLLITTPTSAAKPNTTQFPLIMPYLYKPVITIADASLTHITPPEPSAATKRKNLKAASARPTILRNELRDWLLVNNHGKTSRHVVHEFINQ
;
A
#
# COMPACT_ATOMS: atom_id res chain seq x y z
N MET A 1 -7.08 -8.20 -21.88
CA MET A 1 -6.45 -9.52 -21.65
C MET A 1 -6.79 -9.91 -20.22
N GLU A 2 -7.75 -10.83 -20.05
CA GLU A 2 -8.07 -11.39 -18.74
C GLU A 2 -6.91 -12.26 -18.25
N PRO A 3 -6.52 -12.20 -16.96
CA PRO A 3 -5.47 -13.05 -16.44
C PRO A 3 -5.93 -14.51 -16.43
N ILE A 4 -5.10 -15.40 -16.99
CA ILE A 4 -5.30 -16.85 -16.95
C ILE A 4 -5.34 -17.27 -15.47
N ALA A 5 -6.42 -17.92 -15.03
CA ALA A 5 -6.63 -18.29 -13.62
C ALA A 5 -5.45 -19.05 -12.97
N GLY A 6 -4.61 -19.71 -13.77
CA GLY A 6 -3.36 -20.34 -13.32
C GLY A 6 -2.29 -19.35 -12.85
N ALA A 7 -2.11 -18.20 -13.51
CA ALA A 7 -1.10 -17.21 -13.15
C ALA A 7 -1.36 -16.61 -11.76
N ARG A 8 -2.62 -16.24 -11.47
CA ARG A 8 -3.03 -15.72 -10.16
C ARG A 8 -2.75 -16.70 -9.02
N ASN A 9 -2.83 -18.00 -9.28
CA ASN A 9 -2.54 -19.03 -8.29
C ASN A 9 -1.04 -19.13 -8.00
N VAL A 10 -0.20 -19.06 -9.03
CA VAL A 10 1.27 -19.07 -8.90
C VAL A 10 1.77 -17.82 -8.18
N ASP A 11 1.21 -16.65 -8.49
CA ASP A 11 1.51 -15.38 -7.80
C ASP A 11 1.22 -15.47 -6.29
N ASN A 12 0.02 -15.94 -5.94
CA ASN A 12 -0.40 -16.11 -4.55
C ASN A 12 0.48 -17.13 -3.81
N GLN A 13 0.88 -18.21 -4.47
CA GLN A 13 1.76 -19.22 -3.89
C GLN A 13 3.14 -18.64 -3.59
N TRP A 14 3.75 -17.91 -4.54
CA TRP A 14 5.05 -17.29 -4.31
C TRP A 14 5.00 -16.28 -3.16
N LEU A 15 3.99 -15.41 -3.12
CA LEU A 15 3.79 -14.45 -2.04
C LEU A 15 3.67 -15.14 -0.68
N LEU A 16 2.86 -16.21 -0.61
CA LEU A 16 2.63 -16.96 0.60
C LEU A 16 3.90 -17.68 1.08
N ILE A 17 4.65 -18.31 0.18
CA ILE A 17 5.92 -18.98 0.51
C ILE A 17 6.92 -17.95 1.04
N THR A 18 7.08 -16.83 0.34
CA THR A 18 8.04 -15.78 0.66
C THR A 18 7.74 -15.15 2.02
N VAL A 19 6.49 -14.78 2.29
CA VAL A 19 6.12 -14.19 3.59
C VAL A 19 6.17 -15.21 4.73
N LYS A 20 5.85 -16.49 4.49
CA LYS A 20 5.99 -17.54 5.52
C LYS A 20 7.44 -17.80 5.89
N ALA A 21 8.37 -17.73 4.93
CA ALA A 21 9.79 -17.85 5.25
C ALA A 21 10.23 -16.75 6.24
N GLU A 22 9.77 -15.52 6.03
CA GLU A 22 10.04 -14.40 6.93
C GLU A 22 9.33 -14.54 8.28
N GLU A 23 8.07 -14.96 8.29
CA GLU A 23 7.34 -15.27 9.51
C GLU A 23 8.11 -16.29 10.36
N GLN A 24 8.63 -17.35 9.74
CA GLN A 24 9.44 -18.36 10.43
C GLN A 24 10.78 -17.81 10.92
N ARG A 25 11.42 -16.90 10.17
CA ARG A 25 12.64 -16.22 10.62
C ARG A 25 12.39 -15.41 11.89
N LEU A 26 11.30 -14.63 11.94
CA LEU A 26 10.89 -13.86 13.11
C LEU A 26 10.54 -14.76 14.31
N ARG A 27 9.90 -15.92 14.07
CA ARG A 27 9.64 -16.91 15.13
C ARG A 27 10.91 -17.43 15.77
N ARG A 28 11.97 -17.66 14.98
CA ARG A 28 13.28 -18.10 15.50
C ARG A 28 13.97 -17.06 16.36
N THR A 29 13.64 -15.77 16.20
CA THR A 29 14.16 -14.69 17.06
C THR A 29 13.30 -14.45 18.31
N GLY A 30 12.31 -15.31 18.57
CA GLY A 30 11.41 -15.22 19.72
C GLY A 30 10.17 -14.35 19.52
N ALA A 31 9.97 -13.77 18.33
CA ALA A 31 8.75 -13.03 18.02
C ALA A 31 7.59 -13.99 17.69
N THR A 32 6.35 -13.53 17.87
CA THR A 32 5.15 -14.31 17.52
C THR A 32 4.28 -13.53 16.54
N PRO A 33 4.74 -13.33 15.28
CA PRO A 33 3.99 -12.55 14.32
C PRO A 33 2.69 -13.22 13.91
N LEU A 34 1.68 -12.41 13.60
CA LEU A 34 0.45 -12.85 12.98
C LEU A 34 0.47 -12.48 11.50
N LEU A 35 0.51 -13.50 10.63
CA LEU A 35 0.42 -13.32 9.19
C LEU A 35 -1.01 -12.90 8.82
N LEU A 36 -1.14 -11.72 8.20
CA LEU A 36 -2.40 -11.22 7.70
C LEU A 36 -2.64 -11.69 6.26
N THR A 37 -3.85 -12.17 6.00
CA THR A 37 -4.29 -12.48 4.64
C THR A 37 -4.64 -11.18 3.91
N THR A 38 -3.98 -10.92 2.79
CA THR A 38 -4.31 -9.77 1.95
C THR A 38 -5.39 -10.12 0.93
N LYS A 39 -6.43 -9.29 0.85
CA LYS A 39 -7.47 -9.36 -0.19
C LYS A 39 -7.06 -8.60 -1.44
N ASN A 40 -6.50 -7.40 -1.28
CA ASN A 40 -6.17 -6.51 -2.38
C ASN A 40 -5.02 -5.56 -2.04
N PHE A 41 -4.21 -5.24 -3.05
CA PHE A 41 -3.19 -4.20 -3.02
C PHE A 41 -3.50 -3.18 -4.10
N THR A 42 -3.51 -1.89 -3.75
CA THR A 42 -3.71 -0.83 -4.74
C THR A 42 -2.82 0.36 -4.40
N MET A 43 -2.18 0.92 -5.41
CA MET A 43 -1.50 2.21 -5.29
C MET A 43 -2.48 3.28 -5.76
N ILE A 44 -2.81 4.22 -4.88
CA ILE A 44 -3.67 5.36 -5.18
C ILE A 44 -2.79 6.59 -5.32
N THR A 45 -3.10 7.47 -6.25
CA THR A 45 -2.48 8.79 -6.28
C THR A 45 -3.35 9.78 -5.53
N GLU A 46 -2.76 10.47 -4.54
CA GLU A 46 -3.34 11.69 -3.99
C GLU A 46 -2.68 12.89 -4.68
N LEU A 47 -3.49 13.62 -5.46
CA LEU A 47 -3.04 14.84 -6.14
C LEU A 47 -2.87 15.97 -5.13
N GLY A 48 -1.77 16.70 -5.23
CA GLY A 48 -1.45 17.78 -4.30
C GLY A 48 -0.13 18.48 -4.65
N THR A 49 0.37 19.29 -3.72
CA THR A 49 1.68 19.94 -3.83
C THR A 49 2.52 19.53 -2.60
N PRO A 50 3.27 18.41 -2.64
CA PRO A 50 3.46 17.49 -3.77
C PRO A 50 2.36 16.43 -3.90
N SER A 51 2.16 15.90 -5.11
CA SER A 51 1.40 14.67 -5.34
C SER A 51 2.16 13.47 -4.78
N ARG A 52 1.44 12.49 -4.23
CA ARG A 52 2.03 11.33 -3.56
C ARG A 52 1.29 10.04 -3.90
N ILE A 53 2.00 8.92 -3.78
CA ILE A 53 1.44 7.58 -3.90
C ILE A 53 1.06 7.10 -2.50
N VAL A 54 -0.17 6.61 -2.35
CA VAL A 54 -0.69 5.98 -1.13
C VAL A 54 -0.86 4.49 -1.38
N ASN A 55 -0.23 3.68 -0.54
CA ASN A 55 -0.27 2.22 -0.56
C ASN A 55 -1.53 1.75 0.17
N LYS A 56 -2.61 1.50 -0.57
CA LYS A 56 -3.86 0.97 -0.02
C LYS A 56 -3.80 -0.55 0.04
N VAL A 57 -4.11 -1.10 1.21
CA VAL A 57 -4.13 -2.56 1.44
C VAL A 57 -5.42 -2.96 2.13
N GLU A 58 -6.13 -3.92 1.54
CA GLU A 58 -7.34 -4.50 2.12
C GLU A 58 -7.01 -5.87 2.72
N LEU A 59 -7.28 -6.03 4.01
CA LEU A 59 -6.82 -7.17 4.80
C LEU A 59 -8.01 -7.95 5.36
N ASP A 60 -7.91 -9.28 5.35
CA ASP A 60 -8.93 -10.16 5.92
C ASP A 60 -8.75 -10.32 7.43
N THR A 61 -9.04 -9.25 8.15
CA THR A 61 -8.96 -9.23 9.61
C THR A 61 -9.96 -8.24 10.18
N GLY A 62 -10.48 -8.53 11.37
CA GLY A 62 -11.27 -7.59 12.16
C GLY A 62 -10.42 -6.64 13.01
N PHE A 63 -9.09 -6.71 12.89
CA PHE A 63 -8.18 -5.87 13.65
C PHE A 63 -8.45 -4.37 13.44
N ASP A 64 -8.28 -3.60 14.50
CA ASP A 64 -8.42 -2.15 14.49
C ASP A 64 -7.08 -1.50 14.20
N PHE A 65 -6.87 -1.08 12.95
CA PHE A 65 -5.59 -0.55 12.48
C PHE A 65 -5.18 0.78 13.12
N ASP A 66 -6.09 1.51 13.77
CA ASP A 66 -5.74 2.71 14.55
C ASP A 66 -4.81 2.38 15.74
N LYS A 67 -4.69 1.11 16.12
CA LYS A 67 -3.78 0.62 17.17
C LYS A 67 -2.34 0.38 16.69
N ILE A 68 -2.08 0.57 15.40
CA ILE A 68 -0.71 0.50 14.85
C ILE A 68 0.02 1.79 15.20
N ASN A 69 1.18 1.66 15.85
CA ASN A 69 2.05 2.80 16.16
C ASN A 69 3.16 2.98 15.12
N GLN A 70 3.54 1.91 14.42
CA GLN A 70 4.67 1.94 13.51
C GLN A 70 4.49 0.88 12.42
N ILE A 71 4.87 1.26 11.20
CA ILE A 71 5.02 0.34 10.07
C ILE A 71 6.52 0.25 9.78
N LEU A 72 7.03 -0.98 9.70
CA LEU A 72 8.39 -1.27 9.22
C LEU A 72 8.28 -1.99 7.89
N VAL A 73 9.13 -1.59 6.96
CA VAL A 73 9.17 -2.14 5.60
C VAL A 73 10.56 -2.70 5.37
N SER A 74 10.67 -3.93 4.86
CA SER A 74 11.96 -4.53 4.52
C SER A 74 12.58 -3.87 3.29
N ASP A 75 13.85 -4.20 3.03
CA ASP A 75 14.43 -3.94 1.72
C ASP A 75 13.61 -4.63 0.61
N PRO A 76 13.50 -4.01 -0.58
CA PRO A 76 12.75 -4.57 -1.69
C PRO A 76 13.44 -5.78 -2.31
N LEU A 77 12.64 -6.79 -2.63
CA LEU A 77 13.04 -7.96 -3.42
C LEU A 77 12.43 -7.89 -4.82
N PRO A 78 13.14 -8.30 -5.89
CA PRO A 78 12.55 -8.42 -7.22
C PRO A 78 11.39 -9.42 -7.23
N TYR A 79 10.29 -9.06 -7.88
CA TYR A 79 9.19 -9.99 -8.11
C TYR A 79 9.49 -10.89 -9.32
N PRO A 80 9.51 -12.24 -9.16
CA PRO A 80 10.00 -13.11 -10.22
C PRO A 80 9.11 -13.19 -11.46
N HIS A 81 7.83 -12.81 -11.37
CA HIS A 81 6.89 -12.94 -12.49
C HIS A 81 6.71 -11.62 -13.27
N ASP A 82 7.10 -10.48 -12.71
CA ASP A 82 7.06 -9.19 -13.39
C ASP A 82 8.18 -8.25 -12.87
N PRO A 83 9.18 -7.89 -13.71
CA PRO A 83 10.32 -7.08 -13.30
C PRO A 83 9.96 -5.62 -12.99
N GLU A 84 8.76 -5.16 -13.35
CA GLU A 84 8.29 -3.82 -12.98
C GLU A 84 7.81 -3.74 -11.53
N TRP A 85 7.64 -4.88 -10.86
CA TRP A 85 7.16 -4.96 -9.50
C TRP A 85 8.26 -5.37 -8.53
N LEU A 86 8.17 -4.80 -7.34
CA LEU A 86 9.00 -5.13 -6.20
C LEU A 86 8.13 -5.66 -5.08
N TYR A 87 8.72 -6.52 -4.26
CA TYR A 87 8.13 -7.12 -3.08
C TYR A 87 8.78 -6.57 -1.82
N VAL A 88 7.98 -6.34 -0.78
CA VAL A 88 8.49 -6.07 0.58
C VAL A 88 7.70 -6.87 1.62
N HIS A 89 8.36 -7.19 2.72
CA HIS A 89 7.69 -7.57 3.96
C HIS A 89 7.26 -6.30 4.69
N VAL A 90 6.00 -6.25 5.10
CA VAL A 90 5.47 -5.14 5.91
C VAL A 90 5.14 -5.67 7.30
N LEU A 91 5.77 -5.07 8.31
CA LEU A 91 5.47 -5.32 9.72
C LEU A 91 4.67 -4.17 10.29
N LEU A 92 3.55 -4.47 10.91
CA LEU A 92 2.70 -3.53 11.62
C LEU A 92 2.91 -3.76 13.11
N ILE A 93 3.52 -2.79 13.78
CA ILE A 93 3.77 -2.83 15.21
C ILE A 93 2.58 -2.18 15.92
N THR A 94 2.05 -2.86 16.92
CA THR A 94 0.91 -2.40 17.69
C THR A 94 1.37 -1.74 18.99
N THR A 95 0.62 -0.75 19.48
CA THR A 95 0.81 -0.28 20.86
C THR A 95 0.65 -1.42 21.86
N PRO A 96 1.46 -1.49 22.93
CA PRO A 96 1.22 -2.42 24.02
C PRO A 96 -0.20 -2.25 24.56
N THR A 97 -0.94 -3.35 24.68
CA THR A 97 -2.36 -3.33 25.10
C THR A 97 -2.56 -2.99 26.58
N SER A 98 -1.47 -2.82 27.36
CA SER A 98 -1.52 -2.36 28.75
C SER A 98 -0.24 -1.63 29.15
N ALA A 99 -0.36 -0.36 29.55
CA ALA A 99 0.72 0.40 30.21
C ALA A 99 1.09 -0.20 31.59
N ALA A 100 0.20 -1.00 32.19
CA ALA A 100 0.42 -1.65 33.47
C ALA A 100 1.20 -2.98 33.37
N LYS A 101 1.43 -3.49 32.15
CA LYS A 101 2.25 -4.68 31.90
C LYS A 101 3.29 -4.36 30.82
N PRO A 102 4.44 -3.77 31.19
CA PRO A 102 5.51 -3.43 30.27
C PRO A 102 6.09 -4.64 29.52
N ASN A 103 5.83 -5.86 30.01
CA ASN A 103 6.22 -7.13 29.38
C ASN A 103 5.14 -7.72 28.45
N THR A 104 4.11 -6.96 28.08
CA THR A 104 3.14 -7.43 27.09
C THR A 104 3.82 -7.39 25.72
N THR A 105 4.06 -8.56 25.15
CA THR A 105 4.65 -8.74 23.82
C THR A 105 3.91 -7.84 22.82
N GLN A 106 4.62 -6.91 22.19
CA GLN A 106 4.10 -6.26 20.98
C GLN A 106 3.70 -7.37 20.01
N PHE A 107 2.52 -7.27 19.41
CA PHE A 107 2.03 -8.25 18.45
C PHE A 107 2.37 -7.76 17.05
N PRO A 108 3.52 -8.12 16.45
CA PRO A 108 3.80 -7.71 15.08
C PRO A 108 2.83 -8.44 14.15
N LEU A 109 2.05 -7.69 13.41
CA LEU A 109 1.32 -8.25 12.27
C LEU A 109 2.28 -8.21 11.08
N ILE A 110 2.29 -9.25 10.24
CA ILE A 110 3.10 -9.29 9.02
C ILE A 110 2.20 -9.46 7.80
N MET A 111 2.50 -8.75 6.71
CA MET A 111 1.85 -8.95 5.42
C MET A 111 2.85 -8.85 4.26
N PRO A 112 2.63 -9.59 3.16
CA PRO A 112 3.34 -9.32 1.91
C PRO A 112 2.82 -8.02 1.28
N TYR A 113 3.65 -7.32 0.50
CA TYR A 113 3.19 -6.21 -0.34
C TYR A 113 3.94 -6.20 -1.67
N LEU A 114 3.19 -6.08 -2.77
CA LEU A 114 3.72 -5.86 -4.11
C LEU A 114 3.42 -4.43 -4.55
N TYR A 115 4.42 -3.76 -5.13
CA TYR A 115 4.27 -2.40 -5.61
C TYR A 115 5.13 -2.13 -6.85
N LYS A 116 4.74 -1.11 -7.62
CA LYS A 116 5.62 -0.51 -8.63
C LYS A 116 6.38 0.65 -8.00
N PRO A 117 7.71 0.72 -8.15
CA PRO A 117 8.51 1.80 -7.56
C PRO A 117 8.26 3.16 -8.23
N VAL A 118 7.78 3.16 -9.47
CA VAL A 118 7.51 4.36 -10.25
C VAL A 118 6.16 4.25 -10.93
N ILE A 119 5.34 5.30 -10.84
CA ILE A 119 4.07 5.44 -11.55
C ILE A 119 4.11 6.70 -12.39
N THR A 120 3.71 6.57 -13.66
CA THR A 120 3.59 7.70 -14.58
C THR A 120 2.13 8.11 -14.69
N ILE A 121 1.82 9.36 -14.38
CA ILE A 121 0.48 9.93 -14.49
C ILE A 121 0.42 10.76 -15.76
N ALA A 122 -0.35 10.29 -16.73
CA ALA A 122 -0.70 11.03 -17.93
C ALA A 122 -1.85 12.00 -17.60
N ASP A 123 -1.47 13.18 -17.11
CA ASP A 123 -2.24 14.42 -17.02
C ASP A 123 -3.55 14.44 -16.21
N ALA A 124 -3.70 15.51 -15.41
CA ALA A 124 -4.71 15.72 -14.39
C ALA A 124 -6.11 16.10 -14.94
N SER A 125 -6.60 15.39 -15.95
CA SER A 125 -7.91 15.64 -16.60
C SER A 125 -8.98 14.60 -16.31
N LEU A 126 -8.71 13.59 -15.46
CA LEU A 126 -9.69 12.59 -15.00
C LEU A 126 -10.04 12.73 -13.50
N THR A 127 -10.38 13.94 -13.08
CA THR A 127 -10.98 14.18 -11.75
C THR A 127 -12.39 14.74 -11.92
N HIS A 128 -13.39 13.99 -11.44
CA HIS A 128 -14.84 14.25 -11.43
C HIS A 128 -15.63 13.99 -12.74
N ILE A 129 -16.29 12.81 -12.80
CA ILE A 129 -17.56 12.67 -13.53
C ILE A 129 -18.67 13.06 -12.54
N THR A 130 -19.01 14.34 -12.50
CA THR A 130 -20.30 14.79 -11.97
C THR A 130 -21.28 14.82 -13.15
N PRO A 131 -22.53 14.33 -13.04
CA PRO A 131 -23.48 14.39 -14.15
C PRO A 131 -23.69 15.85 -14.57
N PRO A 132 -23.67 16.18 -15.88
CA PRO A 132 -23.99 17.52 -16.30
C PRO A 132 -25.52 17.69 -16.26
N GLU A 133 -26.02 18.50 -15.34
CA GLU A 133 -27.31 19.17 -15.56
C GLU A 133 -27.10 20.52 -16.28
N PRO A 134 -28.09 20.96 -17.08
CA PRO A 134 -27.85 21.70 -18.30
C PRO A 134 -27.97 23.20 -18.07
N SER A 135 -27.04 24.00 -18.60
CA SER A 135 -27.42 25.33 -19.13
C SER A 135 -26.30 26.03 -19.92
N ALA A 136 -26.72 26.51 -21.09
CA ALA A 136 -26.29 27.71 -21.80
C ALA A 136 -24.87 27.82 -22.38
N ALA A 137 -24.86 27.89 -23.70
CA ALA A 137 -23.78 28.28 -24.59
C ALA A 137 -22.98 29.51 -24.13
N THR A 138 -21.67 29.51 -24.38
CA THR A 138 -20.98 30.47 -25.29
C THR A 138 -19.46 30.47 -25.11
N LYS A 139 -18.74 30.62 -26.24
CA LYS A 139 -17.31 30.92 -26.44
C LYS A 139 -16.30 29.78 -26.30
N ARG A 140 -16.08 29.09 -27.43
CA ARG A 140 -14.83 28.39 -27.74
C ARG A 140 -13.67 29.39 -27.74
N LYS A 141 -12.87 29.43 -26.68
CA LYS A 141 -11.51 29.96 -26.72
C LYS A 141 -10.55 28.80 -26.97
N ASN A 142 -9.72 28.95 -28.01
CA ASN A 142 -8.56 28.09 -28.28
C ASN A 142 -7.64 28.07 -27.05
N LEU A 143 -7.78 27.06 -26.20
CA LEU A 143 -6.72 26.64 -25.29
C LEU A 143 -5.75 25.83 -26.13
N LYS A 144 -4.56 26.41 -26.40
CA LYS A 144 -3.40 25.65 -26.86
C LYS A 144 -3.25 24.47 -25.91
N ALA A 145 -3.34 23.24 -26.42
CA ALA A 145 -3.03 22.04 -25.69
C ALA A 145 -1.57 22.17 -25.22
N ALA A 146 -1.38 22.57 -23.95
CA ALA A 146 -0.11 22.41 -23.30
C ALA A 146 0.17 20.91 -23.34
N SER A 147 1.24 20.52 -24.02
CA SER A 147 1.78 19.17 -23.93
C SER A 147 2.13 18.94 -22.47
N ALA A 148 1.19 18.40 -21.71
CA ALA A 148 1.40 18.13 -20.31
C ALA A 148 2.43 17.02 -20.22
N ARG A 149 3.60 17.38 -19.69
CA ARG A 149 4.63 16.40 -19.42
C ARG A 149 4.06 15.43 -18.40
N PRO A 150 4.16 14.11 -18.64
CA PRO A 150 3.65 13.14 -17.69
C PRO A 150 4.35 13.34 -16.34
N THR A 151 3.58 13.34 -15.26
CA THR A 151 4.14 13.45 -13.91
C THR A 151 4.60 12.08 -13.48
N ILE A 152 5.88 11.95 -13.15
CA ILE A 152 6.47 10.71 -12.65
C ILE A 152 6.47 10.77 -11.12
N LEU A 153 5.74 9.86 -10.49
CA LEU A 153 5.75 9.69 -9.04
C LEU A 153 6.57 8.49 -8.65
N ARG A 154 7.34 8.63 -7.57
CA ARG A 154 8.10 7.53 -6.96
C ARG A 154 7.36 7.04 -5.72
N ASN A 155 7.22 5.73 -5.58
CA ASN A 155 6.62 5.14 -4.40
C ASN A 155 7.69 4.92 -3.34
N GLU A 156 7.77 5.84 -2.40
CA GLU A 156 8.71 5.78 -1.27
C GLU A 156 8.20 4.90 -0.12
N LEU A 157 7.07 4.21 -0.31
CA LEU A 157 6.42 3.37 0.72
C LEU A 157 6.15 4.12 2.03
N ARG A 158 5.92 5.44 1.94
CA ARG A 158 5.68 6.33 3.09
C ARG A 158 4.23 6.35 3.51
N ASP A 159 3.31 6.56 2.57
CA ASP A 159 1.89 6.67 2.87
C ASP A 159 1.19 5.32 2.73
N TRP A 160 0.45 4.93 3.77
CA TRP A 160 -0.32 3.69 3.82
C TRP A 160 -1.77 3.95 4.21
N LEU A 161 -2.67 3.23 3.56
CA LEU A 161 -4.10 3.20 3.88
C LEU A 161 -4.55 1.76 4.09
N LEU A 162 -4.68 1.35 5.34
CA LEU A 162 -5.05 -0.01 5.72
C LEU A 162 -6.56 -0.11 5.87
N VAL A 163 -7.16 -1.16 5.31
CA VAL A 163 -8.61 -1.39 5.36
C VAL A 163 -8.87 -2.78 5.92
N ASN A 164 -9.69 -2.85 6.97
CA ASN A 164 -10.05 -4.12 7.59
C ASN A 164 -11.30 -4.74 6.95
N ASN A 165 -11.71 -5.94 7.39
CA ASN A 165 -12.85 -6.65 6.80
C ASN A 165 -14.22 -6.00 7.08
N HIS A 166 -14.30 -5.02 7.99
CA HIS A 166 -15.48 -4.19 8.23
C HIS A 166 -15.50 -2.92 7.36
N GLY A 167 -14.51 -2.72 6.49
CA GLY A 167 -14.36 -1.52 5.68
C GLY A 167 -13.84 -0.30 6.45
N LYS A 168 -13.44 -0.47 7.72
CA LYS A 168 -12.80 0.61 8.48
C LYS A 168 -11.42 0.86 7.90
N THR A 169 -11.14 2.11 7.58
CA THR A 169 -9.86 2.57 7.03
C THR A 169 -9.01 3.23 8.12
N SER A 170 -7.70 3.03 8.10
CA SER A 170 -6.74 3.72 8.95
C SER A 170 -5.55 4.19 8.12
N ARG A 171 -5.12 5.43 8.33
CA ARG A 171 -4.03 6.07 7.58
C ARG A 171 -2.77 6.09 8.43
N HIS A 172 -1.66 5.67 7.83
CA HIS A 172 -0.34 5.67 8.47
C HIS A 172 0.68 6.33 7.56
N VAL A 173 1.64 7.00 8.19
CA VAL A 173 2.81 7.57 7.51
C VAL A 173 4.06 6.97 8.14
N VAL A 174 4.90 6.36 7.31
CA VAL A 174 6.22 5.89 7.71
C VAL A 174 7.17 7.07 7.64
N HIS A 175 7.69 7.46 8.79
CA HIS A 175 8.82 8.38 8.86
C HIS A 175 10.09 7.53 8.89
N GLU A 176 11.00 7.77 7.94
CA GLU A 176 12.34 7.18 7.99
C GLU A 176 12.99 7.49 9.35
N PHE A 177 13.73 6.52 9.90
CA PHE A 177 14.69 6.84 10.94
C PHE A 177 15.75 7.76 10.31
N ILE A 178 15.73 9.04 10.66
CA ILE A 178 16.93 9.87 10.52
C ILE A 178 17.93 9.21 11.46
N ASN A 179 18.89 8.46 10.92
CA ASN A 179 20.08 8.08 11.66
C ASN A 179 20.71 9.39 12.16
N GLN A 180 20.59 9.66 13.46
CA GLN A 180 21.40 10.66 14.15
C GLN A 180 22.73 10.02 14.55
#